data_AF-A0A2S7Z4P6-F1
#
_entry.id   AF-A0A2S7Z4P6-F1
#
_cell.length_a   1.000
_cell.length_b   1.000
_cell.length_c   1.000
_cell.angle_alpha   90.00
_cell.angle_beta   90.00
_cell.angle_gamma   90.00
#
_symmetry.space_group_name_H-M   'P 1'
#
loop_
_entity.id
_entity.type
_entity.pdbx_description
1 polymer ?
#
loop_
_entity_poly.entity_id
_entity_poly.type
_entity_poly.pdbx_seq_one_letter_code
_entity_poly.pdbx_strand_id
1 'polypeptide(L)'
;MKNVFIDTNIWLSLYHFTNDDLSQFEKLKDMLNTSINLIVPQQVSNEILRNRESKIKDALKSFDMTKPKYPVFCKAYEEFEQLNKDITTVVNRFKEFRKNIESQIISNELPADKTLSSFFSVIEIIPSDIYIEKAYNRYRIGNPPGKDNKYGDAINWECLLDKVTPNEDLYFISADKDYHSLVDDQKMNPFLVEEWSTKKNSKIYFYSSLVDFLKEHVRDIQLEDEIKKQKLILDLCNSQNFVTTHGVIASLKKYSGWTEQEVEQLSTALINNNQINWIITDSDVWDFYFTLLSNFNYEKLPDCATKRALELLAETRYEEEKRDYLDDIADVLESR
;
A
#
# COMPACT_ATOMS: atom_id res chain seq x y z
N MET A 1 12.86 0.10 -11.17
CA MET A 1 11.54 -0.03 -10.51
C MET A 1 10.75 -1.05 -11.31
N LYS A 2 10.10 -2.02 -10.66
CA LYS A 2 9.30 -3.05 -11.33
C LYS A 2 7.90 -2.51 -11.58
N ASN A 3 7.44 -2.52 -12.83
CA ASN A 3 6.06 -2.17 -13.16
C ASN A 3 5.16 -3.34 -12.78
N VAL A 4 4.22 -3.14 -11.87
CA VAL A 4 3.32 -4.18 -11.36
C VAL A 4 1.89 -3.81 -11.68
N PHE A 5 1.11 -4.78 -12.18
CA PHE A 5 -0.34 -4.71 -12.29
C PHE A 5 -0.96 -5.77 -11.40
N ILE A 6 -1.95 -5.38 -10.60
CA ILE A 6 -2.73 -6.28 -9.75
C ILE A 6 -4.18 -6.20 -10.18
N ASP A 7 -4.70 -7.32 -10.64
CA ASP A 7 -6.07 -7.45 -11.11
C ASP A 7 -7.08 -7.37 -9.96
N THR A 8 -8.30 -6.94 -10.28
CA THR A 8 -9.41 -6.74 -9.33
C THR A 8 -9.64 -7.98 -8.46
N ASN A 9 -9.52 -9.18 -9.05
CA ASN A 9 -9.79 -10.43 -8.34
C ASN A 9 -8.81 -10.67 -7.16
N ILE A 10 -7.57 -10.19 -7.29
CA ILE A 10 -6.53 -10.29 -6.25
C ILE A 10 -6.78 -9.26 -5.14
N TRP A 11 -7.29 -8.08 -5.46
CA TRP A 11 -7.73 -7.13 -4.44
C TRP A 11 -8.94 -7.66 -3.68
N LEU A 12 -9.91 -8.24 -4.38
CA LEU A 12 -11.14 -8.76 -3.78
C LEU A 12 -10.92 -10.02 -2.94
N SER A 13 -9.81 -10.74 -3.11
CA SER A 13 -9.48 -11.85 -2.21
C SER A 13 -9.17 -11.38 -0.78
N LEU A 14 -8.92 -10.06 -0.56
CA LEU A 14 -8.82 -9.44 0.77
C LEU A 14 -9.99 -9.76 1.70
N TYR A 15 -11.19 -9.95 1.15
CA TYR A 15 -12.39 -10.27 1.94
C TYR A 15 -12.51 -11.76 2.33
N HIS A 16 -11.59 -12.61 1.87
CA HIS A 16 -11.56 -14.05 2.16
C HIS A 16 -10.32 -14.48 2.94
N PHE A 17 -9.42 -13.55 3.29
CA PHE A 17 -8.09 -13.88 3.75
C PHE A 17 -7.95 -14.29 5.21
N THR A 18 -6.79 -14.88 5.48
CA THR A 18 -6.23 -15.13 6.81
C THR A 18 -5.36 -13.94 7.26
N ASN A 19 -4.97 -13.90 8.54
CA ASN A 19 -4.07 -12.84 9.05
C ASN A 19 -2.74 -12.75 8.28
N ASP A 20 -2.25 -13.87 7.73
CA ASP A 20 -0.97 -13.92 7.02
C ASP A 20 -1.00 -13.16 5.70
N ASP A 21 -2.15 -13.12 5.02
CA ASP A 21 -2.28 -12.46 3.72
C ASP A 21 -2.29 -10.93 3.84
N LEU A 22 -2.91 -10.39 4.90
CA LEU A 22 -2.87 -8.95 5.19
C LEU A 22 -1.43 -8.46 5.39
N SER A 23 -0.59 -9.26 6.05
CA SER A 23 0.83 -8.92 6.24
C SER A 23 1.61 -8.82 4.92
N GLN A 24 1.19 -9.54 3.88
CA GLN A 24 1.84 -9.50 2.57
C GLN A 24 1.46 -8.25 1.79
N PHE A 25 0.22 -7.77 1.93
CA PHE A 25 -0.18 -6.48 1.38
C PHE A 25 0.57 -5.34 2.08
N GLU A 26 0.70 -5.34 3.41
CA GLU A 26 1.50 -4.29 4.07
C GLU A 26 2.96 -4.26 3.56
N LYS A 27 3.60 -5.42 3.32
CA LYS A 27 4.93 -5.45 2.70
C LYS A 27 4.95 -4.83 1.30
N LEU A 28 3.95 -5.14 0.47
CA LEU A 28 3.84 -4.53 -0.86
C LEU A 28 3.73 -3.00 -0.77
N LYS A 29 2.99 -2.50 0.22
CA LYS A 29 2.78 -1.07 0.44
C LYS A 29 4.09 -0.33 0.72
N ASP A 30 4.96 -0.90 1.54
CA ASP A 30 6.28 -0.32 1.87
C ASP A 30 7.20 -0.20 0.64
N MET A 31 6.94 -0.99 -0.40
CA MET A 31 7.75 -1.04 -1.63
C MET A 31 7.20 -0.14 -2.75
N LEU A 32 6.05 0.52 -2.53
CA LEU A 32 5.42 1.39 -3.52
C LEU A 32 6.25 2.66 -3.76
N ASN A 33 6.32 3.10 -5.02
CA ASN A 33 7.01 4.32 -5.46
C ASN A 33 8.55 4.34 -5.25
N THR A 34 9.12 3.28 -4.69
CA THR A 34 10.57 3.08 -4.48
C THR A 34 11.10 2.00 -5.42
N SER A 35 10.59 0.79 -5.27
CA SER A 35 10.96 -0.38 -6.08
C SER A 35 9.82 -0.93 -6.91
N ILE A 36 8.57 -0.67 -6.54
CA ILE A 36 7.38 -1.07 -7.30
C ILE A 36 6.64 0.17 -7.80
N ASN A 37 6.42 0.21 -9.11
CA ASN A 37 5.48 1.11 -9.76
C ASN A 37 4.16 0.34 -9.96
N LEU A 38 3.18 0.57 -9.10
CA LEU A 38 1.89 -0.11 -9.17
C LEU A 38 0.95 0.64 -10.11
N ILE A 39 0.63 0.03 -11.24
CA ILE A 39 -0.18 0.63 -12.30
C ILE A 39 -1.65 0.24 -12.08
N VAL A 40 -2.49 1.22 -11.76
CA VAL A 40 -3.88 0.98 -11.39
C VAL A 40 -4.85 1.76 -12.30
N PRO A 41 -5.45 1.11 -13.30
CA PRO A 41 -6.55 1.68 -14.06
C PRO A 41 -7.77 1.95 -13.17
N GLN A 42 -8.50 3.03 -13.42
CA GLN A 42 -9.79 3.35 -12.77
C GLN A 42 -10.82 2.22 -12.91
N GLN A 43 -10.73 1.41 -13.96
CA GLN A 43 -11.56 0.23 -14.12
C GLN A 43 -11.38 -0.79 -12.98
N VAL A 44 -10.14 -1.01 -12.51
CA VAL A 44 -9.87 -1.91 -11.36
C VAL A 44 -10.55 -1.39 -10.10
N SER A 45 -10.39 -0.10 -9.77
CA SER A 45 -11.02 0.48 -8.57
C SER A 45 -12.55 0.44 -8.64
N ASN A 46 -13.12 0.73 -9.81
CA ASN A 46 -14.57 0.63 -10.04
C ASN A 46 -15.08 -0.80 -9.89
N GLU A 47 -14.33 -1.80 -10.36
CA GLU A 47 -14.70 -3.21 -10.19
C GLU A 47 -14.62 -3.67 -8.75
N ILE A 48 -13.62 -3.22 -7.97
CA ILE A 48 -13.54 -3.49 -6.55
C ILE A 48 -14.80 -2.98 -5.85
N LEU A 49 -15.18 -1.73 -6.11
CA LEU A 49 -16.39 -1.11 -5.54
C LEU A 49 -17.67 -1.87 -5.91
N ARG A 50 -17.85 -2.22 -7.19
CA ARG A 50 -19.04 -2.96 -7.66
C ARG A 50 -19.15 -4.35 -7.05
N ASN A 51 -18.02 -5.04 -6.87
CA ASN A 51 -18.01 -6.44 -6.48
C ASN A 51 -17.84 -6.65 -4.96
N ARG A 52 -17.48 -5.61 -4.19
CA ARG A 52 -17.28 -5.65 -2.74
C ARG A 52 -18.41 -6.36 -2.01
N GLU A 53 -19.65 -5.89 -2.18
CA GLU A 53 -20.80 -6.48 -1.46
C GLU A 53 -21.04 -7.94 -1.82
N SER A 54 -20.85 -8.30 -3.10
CA SER A 54 -20.99 -9.69 -3.54
C SER A 54 -19.98 -10.58 -2.83
N LYS A 55 -18.73 -10.14 -2.71
CA LYS A 55 -17.66 -10.91 -2.05
C LYS A 55 -17.87 -11.04 -0.55
N ILE A 56 -18.29 -9.96 0.11
CA ILE A 56 -18.66 -10.00 1.53
C ILE A 56 -19.84 -10.95 1.74
N LYS A 57 -20.88 -10.86 0.92
CA LYS A 57 -22.03 -11.77 0.99
C LYS A 57 -21.62 -13.22 0.81
N ASP A 58 -20.71 -13.50 -0.11
CA ASP A 58 -20.15 -14.85 -0.32
C ASP A 58 -19.39 -15.34 0.91
N ALA A 59 -18.56 -14.50 1.54
CA ALA A 59 -17.84 -14.81 2.77
C ALA A 59 -18.79 -15.08 3.95
N LEU A 60 -19.95 -14.40 4.00
CA LEU A 60 -20.94 -14.55 5.08
C LEU A 60 -21.85 -15.78 4.93
N LYS A 61 -21.84 -16.50 3.79
CA LYS A 61 -22.77 -17.62 3.53
C LYS A 61 -22.72 -18.73 4.60
N SER A 62 -21.55 -18.99 5.18
CA SER A 62 -21.35 -19.97 6.24
C SER A 62 -21.18 -19.35 7.63
N PHE A 63 -21.35 -18.03 7.75
CA PHE A 63 -21.13 -17.27 8.99
C PHE A 63 -22.42 -17.17 9.81
N ASP A 64 -22.95 -18.32 10.22
CA ASP A 64 -24.10 -18.40 11.11
C ASP A 64 -23.90 -19.42 12.21
N MET A 65 -24.46 -19.15 13.39
CA MET A 65 -24.38 -20.02 14.55
C MET A 65 -25.74 -20.12 15.22
N THR A 66 -26.40 -21.26 15.02
CA THR A 66 -27.68 -21.58 15.65
C THR A 66 -27.52 -22.64 16.72
N LYS A 67 -28.39 -22.62 17.72
CA LYS A 67 -28.46 -23.70 18.71
C LYS A 67 -28.77 -25.04 18.02
N PRO A 68 -28.17 -26.15 18.49
CA PRO A 68 -28.54 -27.49 18.04
C PRO A 68 -30.01 -27.77 18.35
N LYS A 69 -30.65 -28.60 17.52
CA LYS A 69 -31.95 -29.19 17.85
C LYS A 69 -31.70 -30.43 18.68
N TYR A 70 -32.18 -30.43 19.92
CA TYR A 70 -32.02 -31.55 20.83
C TYR A 70 -33.29 -32.41 20.89
N PRO A 71 -33.16 -33.74 20.81
CA PRO A 71 -34.24 -34.65 21.22
C PRO A 71 -34.65 -34.41 22.68
N VAL A 72 -35.92 -34.71 23.00
CA VAL A 72 -36.47 -34.45 24.34
C VAL A 72 -35.75 -35.22 25.44
N PHE A 73 -35.29 -36.44 25.16
CA PHE A 73 -34.60 -37.28 26.14
C PHE A 73 -33.26 -36.69 26.61
N CYS A 74 -32.64 -35.77 25.85
CA CYS A 74 -31.42 -35.09 26.28
C CYS A 74 -31.63 -34.31 27.58
N LYS A 75 -32.85 -33.84 27.85
CA LYS A 75 -33.19 -33.11 29.09
C LYS A 75 -33.15 -33.97 30.36
N ALA A 76 -33.08 -35.29 30.22
CA ALA A 76 -33.05 -36.21 31.35
C ALA A 76 -31.62 -36.42 31.91
N TYR A 77 -30.59 -35.92 31.23
CA TYR A 77 -29.19 -36.03 31.64
C TYR A 77 -28.78 -34.79 32.43
N GLU A 78 -28.05 -34.98 33.54
CA GLU A 78 -27.64 -33.90 34.46
C GLU A 78 -26.75 -32.86 33.76
N GLU A 79 -25.93 -33.30 32.82
CA GLU A 79 -24.99 -32.44 32.08
C GLU A 79 -25.67 -31.50 31.08
N PHE A 80 -26.94 -31.79 30.72
CA PHE A 80 -27.64 -31.06 29.66
C PHE A 80 -27.92 -29.61 30.02
N GLU A 81 -28.28 -29.31 31.27
CA GLU A 81 -28.63 -27.94 31.69
C GLU A 81 -27.44 -26.99 31.50
N GLN A 82 -26.27 -27.39 32.00
CA GLN A 82 -25.04 -26.61 31.90
C GLN A 82 -24.59 -26.49 30.43
N LEU A 83 -24.59 -27.59 29.67
CA LEU A 83 -24.24 -27.57 28.25
C LEU A 83 -25.14 -26.61 27.43
N ASN A 84 -26.46 -26.66 27.64
CA ASN A 84 -27.40 -25.80 26.93
C ASN A 84 -27.22 -24.31 27.33
N LYS A 85 -26.87 -24.02 28.59
CA LYS A 85 -26.54 -22.67 29.05
C LYS A 85 -25.27 -22.14 28.37
N ASP A 86 -24.24 -22.96 28.27
CA ASP A 86 -22.98 -22.59 27.61
C ASP A 86 -23.18 -22.33 26.12
N ILE A 87 -23.89 -23.23 25.43
CA ILE A 87 -24.24 -23.05 24.01
C ILE A 87 -25.10 -21.79 23.81
N THR A 88 -26.04 -21.50 24.71
CA THR A 88 -26.82 -20.25 24.66
C THR A 88 -25.93 -19.02 24.77
N THR A 89 -24.96 -19.06 25.69
CA THR A 89 -24.02 -17.96 25.89
C THR A 89 -23.16 -17.73 24.67
N VAL A 90 -22.60 -18.80 24.08
CA VAL A 90 -21.80 -18.72 22.86
C VAL A 90 -22.61 -18.18 21.68
N VAL A 91 -23.84 -18.69 21.46
CA VAL A 91 -24.72 -18.21 20.39
C VAL A 91 -25.05 -16.71 20.55
N ASN A 92 -25.30 -16.24 21.77
CA ASN A 92 -25.57 -14.82 22.01
C ASN A 92 -24.34 -13.95 21.72
N ARG A 93 -23.16 -14.35 22.20
CA ARG A 93 -21.89 -13.67 21.89
C ARG A 93 -21.62 -13.64 20.39
N PHE A 94 -21.88 -14.74 19.69
CA PHE A 94 -21.72 -14.80 18.23
C PHE A 94 -22.66 -13.82 17.52
N LYS A 95 -23.91 -13.67 17.97
CA LYS A 95 -24.86 -12.69 17.42
C LYS A 95 -24.39 -11.25 17.63
N GLU A 96 -23.88 -10.92 18.82
CA GLU A 96 -23.32 -9.59 19.09
C GLU A 96 -22.10 -9.30 18.22
N PHE A 97 -21.19 -10.28 18.08
CA PHE A 97 -20.04 -10.18 17.20
C PHE A 97 -20.47 -9.98 15.74
N ARG A 98 -21.42 -10.78 15.26
CA ARG A 98 -21.98 -10.64 13.90
C ARG A 98 -22.58 -9.26 13.67
N LYS A 99 -23.33 -8.72 14.64
CA LYS A 99 -23.88 -7.36 14.55
C LYS A 99 -22.79 -6.29 14.43
N ASN A 100 -21.67 -6.45 15.15
CA ASN A 100 -20.51 -5.56 14.99
C ASN A 100 -19.91 -5.65 13.57
N ILE A 101 -19.72 -6.87 13.06
CA ILE A 101 -19.24 -7.06 11.67
C ILE A 101 -20.20 -6.45 10.65
N GLU A 102 -21.52 -6.64 10.80
CA GLU A 102 -22.54 -6.02 9.94
C GLU A 102 -22.46 -4.48 9.99
N SER A 103 -22.23 -3.89 11.16
CA SER A 103 -21.98 -2.45 11.30
C SER A 103 -20.74 -2.00 10.53
N GLN A 104 -19.62 -2.75 10.62
CA GLN A 104 -18.39 -2.43 9.91
C GLN A 104 -18.51 -2.59 8.39
N ILE A 105 -19.31 -3.55 7.93
CA ILE A 105 -19.63 -3.72 6.50
C ILE A 105 -20.32 -2.47 5.96
N ILE A 106 -21.29 -1.94 6.71
CA ILE A 106 -22.07 -0.75 6.35
C ILE A 106 -21.21 0.52 6.41
N SER A 107 -20.33 0.65 7.41
CA SER A 107 -19.43 1.81 7.52
C SER A 107 -18.20 1.75 6.59
N ASN A 108 -17.99 0.64 5.86
CA ASN A 108 -16.80 0.37 5.05
C ASN A 108 -15.50 0.40 5.88
N GLU A 109 -15.54 -0.19 7.08
CA GLU A 109 -14.42 -0.17 8.02
C GLU A 109 -13.86 -1.56 8.32
N LEU A 110 -14.18 -2.57 7.52
CA LEU A 110 -13.55 -3.87 7.65
C LEU A 110 -12.03 -3.73 7.50
N PRO A 111 -11.22 -4.63 8.08
CA PRO A 111 -9.77 -4.62 7.89
C PRO A 111 -9.36 -4.53 6.42
N ALA A 112 -10.00 -5.31 5.53
CA ALA A 112 -9.78 -5.24 4.09
C ALA A 112 -10.09 -3.86 3.49
N ASP A 113 -11.17 -3.19 3.93
CA ASP A 113 -11.53 -1.85 3.46
C ASP A 113 -10.45 -0.83 3.85
N LYS A 114 -9.96 -0.91 5.09
CA LYS A 114 -8.89 -0.04 5.59
C LYS A 114 -7.59 -0.25 4.82
N THR A 115 -7.21 -1.50 4.57
CA THR A 115 -6.04 -1.83 3.74
C THR A 115 -6.19 -1.24 2.35
N LEU A 116 -7.29 -1.51 1.65
CA LEU A 116 -7.57 -0.94 0.32
C LEU A 116 -7.48 0.58 0.34
N SER A 117 -8.20 1.25 1.25
CA SER A 117 -8.17 2.71 1.35
C SER A 117 -6.76 3.26 1.53
N SER A 118 -5.90 2.56 2.27
CA SER A 118 -4.53 2.99 2.53
C SER A 118 -3.59 2.84 1.33
N PHE A 119 -3.92 1.96 0.38
CA PHE A 119 -3.21 1.83 -0.89
C PHE A 119 -3.68 2.88 -1.89
N PHE A 120 -4.99 2.95 -2.09
CA PHE A 120 -5.59 3.85 -3.09
C PHE A 120 -5.47 5.33 -2.71
N SER A 121 -5.15 5.67 -1.46
CA SER A 121 -4.85 7.06 -1.06
C SER A 121 -3.47 7.55 -1.50
N VAL A 122 -2.53 6.64 -1.82
CA VAL A 122 -1.14 6.98 -2.20
C VAL A 122 -0.82 6.68 -3.66
N ILE A 123 -1.63 5.88 -4.34
CA ILE A 123 -1.42 5.48 -5.74
C ILE A 123 -2.18 6.42 -6.67
N GLU A 124 -1.54 6.81 -7.76
CA GLU A 124 -2.21 7.51 -8.85
C GLU A 124 -3.14 6.56 -9.61
N ILE A 125 -4.44 6.87 -9.63
CA ILE A 125 -5.42 6.11 -10.42
C ILE A 125 -5.47 6.66 -11.84
N ILE A 126 -5.27 5.78 -12.82
CA ILE A 126 -5.22 6.16 -14.23
C ILE A 126 -6.64 6.20 -14.81
N PRO A 127 -7.10 7.34 -15.35
CA PRO A 127 -8.44 7.44 -15.95
C PRO A 127 -8.64 6.42 -17.07
N SER A 128 -9.74 5.68 -17.01
CA SER A 128 -10.02 4.58 -17.95
C SER A 128 -10.83 4.98 -19.18
N ASP A 129 -11.49 6.15 -19.17
CA ASP A 129 -12.39 6.58 -20.24
C ASP A 129 -11.70 6.65 -21.60
N ILE A 130 -10.42 7.03 -21.61
CA ILE A 130 -9.58 7.13 -22.80
C ILE A 130 -9.29 5.78 -23.48
N TYR A 131 -9.51 4.67 -22.78
CA TYR A 131 -9.25 3.33 -23.29
C TYR A 131 -10.53 2.57 -23.71
N ILE A 132 -11.72 3.12 -23.45
CA ILE A 132 -13.00 2.44 -23.72
C ILE A 132 -13.13 2.07 -25.20
N GLU A 133 -12.85 3.01 -26.11
CA GLU A 133 -13.00 2.75 -27.56
C GLU A 133 -12.01 1.69 -28.05
N LYS A 134 -10.75 1.74 -27.59
CA LYS A 134 -9.73 0.74 -27.92
C LYS A 134 -10.12 -0.64 -27.41
N ALA A 135 -10.57 -0.72 -26.17
CA ALA A 135 -11.04 -1.95 -25.54
C ALA A 135 -12.25 -2.55 -26.26
N TYR A 136 -13.21 -1.71 -26.65
CA TYR A 136 -14.38 -2.12 -27.42
C TYR A 136 -13.98 -2.66 -28.79
N ASN A 137 -13.05 -2.01 -29.49
CA ASN A 137 -12.54 -2.47 -30.78
C ASN A 137 -11.77 -3.80 -30.65
N ARG A 138 -10.91 -3.95 -29.64
CA ARG A 138 -10.22 -5.21 -29.28
C ARG A 138 -11.22 -6.35 -29.11
N TYR A 139 -12.27 -6.12 -28.33
CA TYR A 139 -13.33 -7.09 -28.11
C TYR A 139 -14.03 -7.47 -29.42
N ARG A 140 -14.40 -6.48 -30.26
CA ARG A 140 -15.11 -6.70 -31.53
C ARG A 140 -14.33 -7.52 -32.54
N ILE A 141 -13.01 -7.38 -32.57
CA ILE A 141 -12.14 -8.18 -33.46
C ILE A 141 -11.77 -9.54 -32.87
N GLY A 142 -12.24 -9.84 -31.65
CA GLY A 142 -12.02 -11.13 -30.99
C GLY A 142 -10.66 -11.29 -30.32
N ASN A 143 -9.95 -10.18 -30.07
CA ASN A 143 -8.68 -10.22 -29.37
C ASN A 143 -8.90 -10.29 -27.85
N PRO A 144 -8.21 -11.17 -27.11
CA PRO A 144 -8.27 -11.21 -25.65
C PRO A 144 -7.57 -9.98 -25.04
N PRO A 145 -7.78 -9.66 -23.74
CA PRO A 145 -8.79 -10.25 -22.87
C PRO A 145 -10.18 -9.67 -23.17
N GLY A 146 -11.24 -10.40 -22.78
CA GLY A 146 -12.62 -9.95 -22.93
C GLY A 146 -13.55 -11.03 -23.50
N LYS A 147 -14.72 -11.21 -22.88
CA LYS A 147 -15.71 -12.22 -23.26
C LYS A 147 -17.13 -11.78 -22.89
N ASP A 148 -18.14 -12.33 -23.58
CA ASP A 148 -19.56 -12.23 -23.19
C ASP A 148 -20.06 -10.79 -22.92
N ASN A 149 -19.73 -9.84 -23.82
CA ASN A 149 -20.00 -8.40 -23.70
C ASN A 149 -19.37 -7.71 -22.47
N LYS A 150 -18.39 -8.35 -21.82
CA LYS A 150 -17.56 -7.76 -20.78
C LYS A 150 -16.18 -7.46 -21.35
N TYR A 151 -15.78 -6.20 -21.26
CA TYR A 151 -14.50 -5.69 -21.77
C TYR A 151 -13.76 -4.84 -20.73
N GLY A 152 -14.06 -5.05 -19.44
CA GLY A 152 -13.31 -4.42 -18.33
C GLY A 152 -11.84 -4.80 -18.37
N ASP A 153 -11.55 -6.09 -18.57
CA ASP A 153 -10.18 -6.57 -18.77
C ASP A 153 -9.50 -5.99 -20.00
N ALA A 154 -10.25 -5.78 -21.08
CA ALA A 154 -9.73 -5.12 -22.27
C ALA A 154 -9.35 -3.65 -21.98
N ILE A 155 -10.11 -2.95 -21.14
CA ILE A 155 -9.78 -1.58 -20.68
C ILE A 155 -8.49 -1.60 -19.86
N ASN A 156 -8.37 -2.53 -18.91
CA ASN A 156 -7.15 -2.70 -18.11
C ASN A 156 -5.93 -2.95 -19.02
N TRP A 157 -6.06 -3.87 -19.97
CA TRP A 157 -4.97 -4.22 -20.88
C TRP A 157 -4.55 -3.08 -21.81
N GLU A 158 -5.50 -2.36 -22.41
CA GLU A 158 -5.20 -1.18 -23.24
C GLU A 158 -4.54 -0.05 -22.42
N CYS A 159 -4.92 0.10 -21.15
CA CYS A 159 -4.25 1.02 -20.22
C CYS A 159 -2.79 0.62 -19.99
N LEU A 160 -2.51 -0.66 -19.75
CA LEU A 160 -1.14 -1.17 -19.54
C LEU A 160 -0.28 -1.00 -20.80
N LEU A 161 -0.84 -1.28 -21.97
CA LEU A 161 -0.19 -1.07 -23.26
C LEU A 161 0.10 0.41 -23.56
N ASP A 162 -0.56 1.36 -22.90
CA ASP A 162 -0.29 2.78 -23.06
C ASP A 162 0.73 3.26 -22.02
N LYS A 163 0.58 2.83 -20.76
CA LYS A 163 1.27 3.43 -19.61
C LYS A 163 2.66 2.86 -19.32
N VAL A 164 2.91 1.59 -19.64
CA VAL A 164 4.26 1.02 -19.45
C VAL A 164 5.19 1.49 -20.56
N THR A 165 6.36 2.02 -20.22
CA THR A 165 7.33 2.49 -21.21
C THR A 165 7.90 1.31 -22.02
N PRO A 166 8.16 1.45 -23.33
CA PRO A 166 8.88 0.42 -24.08
C PRO A 166 10.22 0.05 -23.43
N ASN A 167 10.59 -1.22 -23.51
CA ASN A 167 11.75 -1.88 -22.92
C ASN A 167 11.68 -2.07 -21.40
N GLU A 168 10.56 -1.76 -20.75
CA GLU A 168 10.34 -2.06 -19.34
C GLU A 168 9.46 -3.29 -19.16
N ASP A 169 9.89 -4.21 -18.30
CA ASP A 169 9.14 -5.43 -18.00
C ASP A 169 7.90 -5.14 -17.16
N LEU A 170 6.86 -5.96 -17.35
CA LEU A 170 5.61 -5.90 -16.58
C LEU A 170 5.44 -7.18 -15.73
N TYR A 171 5.10 -7.00 -14.46
CA TYR A 171 4.73 -8.05 -13.54
C TYR A 171 3.21 -8.04 -13.37
N PHE A 172 2.54 -9.06 -13.91
CA PHE A 172 1.09 -9.15 -14.01
C PHE A 172 0.55 -10.16 -13.01
N ILE A 173 -0.28 -9.71 -12.08
CA ILE A 173 -0.81 -10.54 -10.99
C ILE A 173 -2.33 -10.67 -11.15
N SER A 174 -2.82 -11.86 -11.52
CA SER A 174 -4.25 -12.14 -11.68
C SER A 174 -4.53 -13.63 -11.50
N ALA A 175 -5.67 -13.95 -10.91
CA ALA A 175 -6.20 -15.32 -10.90
C ALA A 175 -7.38 -15.50 -11.86
N ASP A 176 -7.66 -14.50 -12.71
CA ASP A 176 -8.71 -14.57 -13.70
C ASP A 176 -8.27 -15.42 -14.89
N LYS A 177 -9.10 -16.42 -15.22
CA LYS A 177 -8.85 -17.37 -16.30
C LYS A 177 -8.80 -16.72 -17.67
N ASP A 178 -9.37 -15.53 -17.83
CA ASP A 178 -9.34 -14.81 -19.11
C ASP A 178 -7.92 -14.37 -19.52
N TYR A 179 -7.00 -14.23 -18.55
CA TYR A 179 -5.58 -13.96 -18.82
C TYR A 179 -4.73 -15.22 -19.00
N HIS A 180 -5.27 -16.42 -18.76
CA HIS A 180 -4.51 -17.66 -18.76
C HIS A 180 -4.44 -18.32 -20.15
N SER A 181 -3.42 -19.13 -20.35
CA SER A 181 -3.33 -20.05 -21.48
C SER A 181 -4.37 -21.16 -21.33
N LEU A 182 -5.02 -21.51 -22.44
CA LEU A 182 -5.98 -22.62 -22.48
C LEU A 182 -5.31 -24.00 -22.32
N VAL A 183 -3.98 -24.08 -22.51
CA VAL A 183 -3.22 -25.32 -22.46
C VAL A 183 -2.50 -25.51 -21.12
N ASP A 184 -2.08 -24.41 -20.50
CA ASP A 184 -1.25 -24.40 -19.30
C ASP A 184 -1.75 -23.28 -18.39
N ASP A 185 -2.56 -23.62 -17.39
CA ASP A 185 -3.22 -22.68 -16.49
C ASP A 185 -2.27 -21.99 -15.50
N GLN A 186 -0.97 -22.25 -15.57
CA GLN A 186 0.05 -21.48 -14.86
C GLN A 186 0.70 -20.40 -15.73
N LYS A 187 0.39 -20.37 -17.04
CA LYS A 187 0.95 -19.42 -17.99
C LYS A 187 -0.10 -18.42 -18.45
N MET A 188 0.39 -17.23 -18.81
CA MET A 188 -0.42 -16.22 -19.46
C MET A 188 -0.82 -16.65 -20.87
N ASN A 189 -1.94 -16.11 -21.35
CA ASN A 189 -2.44 -16.29 -22.70
C ASN A 189 -1.35 -15.93 -23.74
N PRO A 190 -0.96 -16.85 -24.64
CA PRO A 190 0.14 -16.61 -25.58
C PRO A 190 -0.06 -15.39 -26.49
N PHE A 191 -1.31 -15.05 -26.83
CA PHE A 191 -1.61 -13.86 -27.64
C PHE A 191 -1.21 -12.58 -26.90
N LEU A 192 -1.52 -12.49 -25.61
CA LEU A 192 -1.18 -11.32 -24.78
C LEU A 192 0.33 -11.19 -24.60
N VAL A 193 1.03 -12.31 -24.42
CA VAL A 193 2.50 -12.35 -24.31
C VAL A 193 3.15 -11.85 -25.60
N GLU A 194 2.71 -12.36 -26.75
CA GLU A 194 3.25 -11.97 -28.06
C GLU A 194 2.96 -10.50 -28.39
N GLU A 195 1.72 -10.05 -28.12
CA GLU A 195 1.34 -8.66 -28.31
C GLU A 195 2.20 -7.72 -27.44
N TRP A 196 2.39 -8.08 -26.17
CA TRP A 196 3.23 -7.33 -25.24
C TRP A 196 4.65 -7.22 -25.76
N SER A 197 5.27 -8.35 -26.09
CA SER A 197 6.64 -8.40 -26.59
C SER A 197 6.81 -7.57 -27.85
N THR A 198 5.86 -7.65 -28.78
CA THR A 198 5.89 -6.89 -30.04
C THR A 198 5.73 -5.38 -29.82
N LYS A 199 4.79 -4.95 -28.97
CA LYS A 199 4.49 -3.52 -28.76
C LYS A 199 5.46 -2.84 -27.81
N LYS A 200 5.98 -3.57 -26.82
CA LYS A 200 6.80 -3.02 -25.74
C LYS A 200 8.26 -3.41 -25.82
N ASN A 201 8.65 -4.39 -26.63
CA ASN A 201 10.02 -4.91 -26.65
C ASN A 201 10.52 -5.29 -25.24
N SER A 202 9.62 -5.86 -24.43
CA SER A 202 9.89 -6.26 -23.05
C SER A 202 9.15 -7.55 -22.69
N LYS A 203 9.40 -8.07 -21.49
CA LYS A 203 8.78 -9.31 -21.00
C LYS A 203 7.61 -9.03 -20.07
N ILE A 204 6.69 -9.99 -20.04
CA ILE A 204 5.62 -10.04 -19.05
C ILE A 204 5.85 -11.25 -18.14
N TYR A 205 5.85 -11.01 -16.83
CA TYR A 205 5.98 -12.02 -15.79
C TYR A 205 4.62 -12.20 -15.13
N PHE A 206 4.04 -13.39 -15.24
CA PHE A 206 2.67 -13.65 -14.83
C PHE A 206 2.61 -14.44 -13.52
N TYR A 207 1.75 -14.00 -12.59
CA TYR A 207 1.56 -14.58 -11.27
C TYR A 207 0.09 -14.78 -10.97
N SER A 208 -0.28 -15.95 -10.45
CA SER A 208 -1.66 -16.24 -10.04
C SER A 208 -2.02 -15.70 -8.65
N SER A 209 -1.02 -15.32 -7.86
CA SER A 209 -1.21 -14.75 -6.53
C SER A 209 -0.15 -13.68 -6.20
N LEU A 210 -0.51 -12.73 -5.34
CA LEU A 210 0.44 -11.74 -4.81
C LEU A 210 1.56 -12.41 -4.01
N VAL A 211 1.25 -13.50 -3.31
CA VAL A 211 2.21 -14.22 -2.46
C VAL A 211 3.34 -14.82 -3.30
N ASP A 212 3.04 -15.37 -4.47
CA ASP A 212 4.06 -15.97 -5.34
C ASP A 212 4.99 -14.91 -5.92
N PHE A 213 4.45 -13.77 -6.33
CA PHE A 213 5.24 -12.61 -6.72
C PHE A 213 6.16 -12.15 -5.60
N LEU A 214 5.63 -11.99 -4.38
CA LEU A 214 6.42 -11.51 -3.25
C LEU A 214 7.50 -12.52 -2.83
N LYS A 215 7.22 -13.83 -2.85
CA LYS A 215 8.23 -14.85 -2.52
C LYS A 215 9.43 -14.81 -3.46
N GLU A 216 9.20 -14.55 -4.74
CA GLU A 216 10.25 -14.50 -5.76
C GLU A 216 11.03 -13.18 -5.70
N HIS A 217 10.35 -12.05 -5.50
CA HIS A 217 10.97 -10.74 -5.69
C HIS A 217 11.27 -9.96 -4.41
N VAL A 218 10.69 -10.28 -3.24
CA VAL A 218 10.85 -9.45 -2.03
C VAL A 218 12.29 -9.35 -1.57
N ARG A 219 13.07 -10.43 -1.60
CA ARG A 219 14.48 -10.37 -1.14
C ARG A 219 15.32 -9.47 -2.02
N ASP A 220 15.17 -9.61 -3.33
CA ASP A 220 15.92 -8.82 -4.31
C ASP A 220 15.49 -7.36 -4.24
N ILE A 221 14.18 -7.10 -4.10
CA ILE A 221 13.65 -5.74 -3.93
C ILE A 221 14.14 -5.11 -2.63
N GLN A 222 14.10 -5.83 -1.50
CA GLN A 222 14.60 -5.33 -0.21
C GLN A 222 16.09 -4.99 -0.29
N LEU A 223 16.89 -5.85 -0.92
CA LEU A 223 18.30 -5.58 -1.14
C LEU A 223 18.52 -4.33 -2.01
N GLU A 224 17.77 -4.19 -3.11
CA GLU A 224 17.83 -3.02 -3.96
C GLU A 224 17.42 -1.73 -3.24
N ASP A 225 16.38 -1.77 -2.42
CA ASP A 225 15.91 -0.62 -1.65
C ASP A 225 16.93 -0.21 -0.58
N GLU A 226 17.53 -1.16 0.13
CA GLU A 226 18.60 -0.87 1.09
C GLU A 226 19.83 -0.26 0.39
N ILE A 227 20.22 -0.76 -0.79
CA ILE A 227 21.30 -0.16 -1.59
C ILE A 227 20.96 1.28 -2.02
N LYS A 228 19.73 1.53 -2.47
CA LYS A 228 19.27 2.88 -2.85
C LYS A 228 19.20 3.82 -1.65
N LYS A 229 18.68 3.36 -0.51
CA LYS A 229 18.65 4.12 0.75
C LYS A 229 20.05 4.55 1.15
N GLN A 230 21.00 3.61 1.19
CA GLN A 230 22.40 3.89 1.52
C GLN A 230 23.04 4.89 0.54
N LYS A 231 22.73 4.79 -0.76
CA LYS A 231 23.18 5.78 -1.74
C LYS A 231 22.58 7.16 -1.47
N LEU A 232 21.28 7.27 -1.20
CA LEU A 232 20.63 8.55 -0.89
C LEU A 232 21.16 9.18 0.40
N ILE A 233 21.45 8.37 1.43
CA ILE A 233 22.10 8.84 2.66
C ILE A 233 23.48 9.43 2.32
N LEU A 234 24.27 8.73 1.49
CA LEU A 234 25.58 9.21 1.06
C LEU A 234 25.48 10.50 0.21
N ASP A 235 24.50 10.56 -0.69
CA ASP A 235 24.23 11.73 -1.54
C ASP A 235 23.80 12.93 -0.66
N LEU A 236 23.02 12.71 0.41
CA LEU A 236 22.66 13.74 1.37
C LEU A 236 23.88 14.24 2.15
N CYS A 237 24.67 13.33 2.73
CA CYS A 237 25.91 13.67 3.44
C CYS A 237 26.84 14.54 2.58
N ASN A 238 26.94 14.23 1.29
CA ASN A 238 27.81 14.92 0.34
C ASN A 238 27.11 16.04 -0.45
N SER A 239 25.88 16.42 -0.09
CA SER A 239 25.13 17.45 -0.81
C SER A 239 25.88 18.78 -0.79
N GLN A 240 26.00 19.42 -1.96
CA GLN A 240 26.81 20.64 -2.15
C GLN A 240 25.96 21.91 -2.36
N ASN A 241 24.64 21.78 -2.51
CA ASN A 241 23.74 22.91 -2.72
C ASN A 241 22.32 22.57 -2.29
N PHE A 242 21.52 23.60 -1.99
CA PHE A 242 20.16 23.45 -1.47
C PHE A 242 19.24 22.68 -2.43
N VAL A 243 19.33 22.93 -3.74
CA VAL A 243 18.49 22.24 -4.74
C VAL A 243 18.71 20.73 -4.70
N THR A 244 19.97 20.29 -4.62
CA THR A 244 20.32 18.87 -4.46
C THR A 244 19.81 18.34 -3.13
N THR A 245 19.97 19.09 -2.03
CA THR A 245 19.47 18.68 -0.70
C THR A 245 17.96 18.43 -0.72
N HIS A 246 17.14 19.35 -1.22
CA HIS A 246 15.69 19.17 -1.34
C HIS A 246 15.33 17.96 -2.20
N GLY A 247 16.00 17.78 -3.35
CA GLY A 247 15.75 16.64 -4.23
C GLY A 247 16.08 15.29 -3.58
N VAL A 248 17.17 15.23 -2.81
CA VAL A 248 17.55 14.03 -2.06
C VAL A 248 16.59 13.78 -0.90
N ILE A 249 16.21 14.81 -0.12
CA ILE A 249 15.21 14.69 0.96
C ILE A 249 13.86 14.22 0.42
N ALA A 250 13.40 14.78 -0.69
CA ALA A 250 12.16 14.35 -1.35
C ALA A 250 12.22 12.87 -1.79
N SER A 251 13.42 12.37 -2.14
CA SER A 251 13.63 10.96 -2.47
C SER A 251 13.68 10.07 -1.21
N LEU A 252 14.34 10.54 -0.14
CA LEU A 252 14.40 9.86 1.16
C LEU A 252 13.03 9.74 1.82
N LYS A 253 12.16 10.76 1.69
CA LYS A 253 10.77 10.75 2.20
C LYS A 253 9.91 9.60 1.66
N LYS A 254 10.31 8.97 0.56
CA LYS A 254 9.61 7.79 0.00
C LYS A 254 9.88 6.50 0.78
N TYR A 255 10.87 6.50 1.68
CA TYR A 255 11.27 5.36 2.48
C TYR A 255 10.86 5.54 3.95
N SER A 256 10.52 4.42 4.59
CA SER A 256 10.21 4.32 6.02
C SER A 256 10.98 3.17 6.67
N GLY A 257 10.86 2.99 7.99
CA GLY A 257 11.50 1.88 8.70
C GLY A 257 13.02 2.02 8.81
N TRP A 258 13.50 3.24 9.05
CA TRP A 258 14.93 3.53 9.25
C TRP A 258 15.53 2.76 10.42
N THR A 259 16.69 2.14 10.21
CA THR A 259 17.45 1.52 11.30
C THR A 259 18.13 2.61 12.15
N GLU A 260 18.47 2.29 13.41
CA GLU A 260 19.18 3.24 14.29
C GLU A 260 20.50 3.76 13.65
N GLN A 261 21.21 2.89 12.91
CA GLN A 261 22.43 3.28 12.21
C GLN A 261 22.17 4.26 11.06
N GLU A 262 21.09 4.06 10.31
CA GLU A 262 20.71 4.99 9.23
C GLU A 262 20.25 6.34 9.76
N VAL A 263 19.48 6.34 10.85
CA VAL A 263 19.07 7.58 11.54
C VAL A 263 20.30 8.35 12.02
N GLU A 264 21.30 7.65 12.58
CA GLU A 264 22.55 8.28 13.01
C GLU A 264 23.33 8.87 11.83
N GLN A 265 23.36 8.21 10.67
CA GLN A 265 23.99 8.74 9.46
C GLN A 265 23.25 9.98 8.92
N LEU A 266 21.92 9.93 8.85
CA LEU A 266 21.09 11.07 8.43
C LEU A 266 21.22 12.27 9.38
N SER A 267 21.29 12.01 10.69
CA SER A 267 21.55 13.02 11.72
C SER A 267 22.96 13.59 11.60
N THR A 268 23.95 12.75 11.29
CA THR A 268 25.32 13.19 11.01
C THR A 268 25.36 14.13 9.81
N ALA A 269 24.57 13.86 8.75
CA ALA A 269 24.45 14.75 7.61
C ALA A 269 23.94 16.15 8.05
N LEU A 270 22.89 16.20 8.86
CA LEU A 270 22.33 17.47 9.37
C LEU A 270 23.33 18.27 10.20
N ILE A 271 24.05 17.60 11.09
CA ILE A 271 24.97 18.27 12.03
C ILE A 271 26.27 18.72 11.35
N ASN A 272 26.82 17.90 10.44
CA ASN A 272 28.14 18.14 9.87
C ASN A 272 28.11 18.87 8.52
N ASN A 273 26.97 18.84 7.81
CA ASN A 273 26.83 19.57 6.55
C ASN A 273 26.10 20.89 6.77
N ASN A 274 26.87 21.99 6.83
CA ASN A 274 26.34 23.33 7.01
C ASN A 274 25.26 23.71 5.97
N GLN A 275 25.33 23.17 4.74
CA GLN A 275 24.30 23.44 3.73
C GLN A 275 22.93 22.90 4.15
N ILE A 276 22.90 21.76 4.83
CA ILE A 276 21.65 21.15 5.33
C ILE A 276 21.19 21.90 6.59
N ASN A 277 22.11 22.18 7.50
CA ASN A 277 21.81 22.94 8.72
C ASN A 277 21.18 24.30 8.42
N TRP A 278 21.70 25.05 7.45
CA TRP A 278 21.18 26.38 7.09
C TRP A 278 19.75 26.40 6.57
N ILE A 279 19.26 25.28 6.05
CA ILE A 279 17.91 25.16 5.50
C ILE A 279 17.03 24.26 6.35
N ILE A 280 17.39 24.01 7.62
CA ILE A 280 16.60 23.16 8.51
C ILE A 280 15.18 23.69 8.73
N THR A 281 14.98 25.01 8.64
CA THR A 281 13.69 25.68 8.75
C THR A 281 12.85 25.60 7.47
N ASP A 282 13.40 25.12 6.35
CA ASP A 282 12.61 24.89 5.15
C ASP A 282 11.61 23.77 5.42
N SER A 283 10.35 24.00 5.03
CA SER A 283 9.21 23.15 5.43
C SER A 283 9.42 21.67 5.14
N ASP A 284 10.03 21.31 4.01
CA ASP A 284 10.25 19.92 3.64
C ASP A 284 11.40 19.27 4.42
N VAL A 285 12.48 20.01 4.68
CA VAL A 285 13.64 19.57 5.45
C VAL A 285 13.26 19.40 6.92
N TRP A 286 12.55 20.38 7.49
CA TRP A 286 12.02 20.34 8.85
C TRP A 286 11.13 19.13 9.06
N ASP A 287 10.12 18.96 8.20
CA ASP A 287 9.16 17.85 8.28
C ASP A 287 9.85 16.48 8.18
N PHE A 288 10.87 16.36 7.33
CA PHE A 288 11.67 15.14 7.22
C PHE A 288 12.36 14.79 8.55
N TYR A 289 13.16 15.72 9.08
CA TYR A 289 13.95 15.45 10.29
C TYR A 289 13.08 15.35 11.55
N PHE A 290 12.02 16.16 11.66
CA PHE A 290 11.06 16.07 12.74
C PHE A 290 10.38 14.70 12.78
N THR A 291 9.93 14.20 11.63
CA THR A 291 9.32 12.87 11.51
C THR A 291 10.33 11.76 11.76
N LEU A 292 11.55 11.88 11.22
CA LEU A 292 12.62 10.89 11.40
C LEU A 292 12.96 10.68 12.88
N LEU A 293 12.95 11.76 13.67
CA LEU A 293 13.41 11.76 15.06
C LEU A 293 12.28 11.66 16.09
N SER A 294 11.01 11.69 15.68
CA SER A 294 9.85 11.80 16.59
C SER A 294 9.74 10.67 17.64
N ASN A 295 10.30 9.49 17.33
CA ASN A 295 10.21 8.31 18.20
C ASN A 295 11.43 8.12 19.11
N PHE A 296 12.45 8.98 19.01
CA PHE A 296 13.66 8.87 19.82
C PHE A 296 13.49 9.58 21.16
N ASN A 297 13.89 8.90 22.24
CA ASN A 297 13.88 9.48 23.58
C ASN A 297 15.23 10.12 23.89
N TYR A 298 15.28 11.45 23.89
CA TYR A 298 16.46 12.27 24.15
C TYR A 298 17.25 11.83 25.40
N GLU A 299 16.57 11.53 26.51
CA GLU A 299 17.21 11.17 27.80
C GLU A 299 17.91 9.80 27.75
N LYS A 300 17.51 8.94 26.82
CA LYS A 300 18.08 7.59 26.66
C LYS A 300 19.23 7.55 25.66
N LEU A 301 19.46 8.63 24.91
CA LEU A 301 20.48 8.67 23.88
C LEU A 301 21.87 9.03 24.45
N PRO A 302 22.93 8.32 24.02
CA PRO A 302 24.31 8.73 24.28
C PRO A 302 24.63 10.05 23.54
N ASP A 303 25.80 10.64 23.78
CA ASP A 303 26.29 11.76 22.97
C ASP A 303 26.62 11.27 21.54
N CYS A 304 25.65 11.40 20.65
CA CYS A 304 25.70 10.98 19.25
C CYS A 304 25.06 12.05 18.35
N ALA A 305 25.20 11.91 17.03
CA ALA A 305 24.65 12.88 16.08
C ALA A 305 23.13 12.99 16.19
N THR A 306 22.43 11.86 16.43
CA THR A 306 20.98 11.85 16.64
C THR A 306 20.56 12.73 17.83
N LYS A 307 21.32 12.69 18.93
CA LYS A 307 21.04 13.53 20.10
C LYS A 307 21.21 15.01 19.80
N ARG A 308 22.30 15.37 19.13
CA ARG A 308 22.60 16.75 18.71
C ARG A 308 21.59 17.28 17.69
N ALA A 309 21.09 16.41 16.81
CA ALA A 309 20.03 16.76 15.87
C ALA A 309 18.71 17.09 16.58
N LEU A 310 18.35 16.34 17.63
CA LEU A 310 17.20 16.67 18.48
C LEU A 310 17.37 18.02 19.19
N GLU A 311 18.57 18.32 19.69
CA GLU A 311 18.90 19.62 20.30
C GLU A 311 18.73 20.76 19.29
N LEU A 312 19.30 20.61 18.09
CA LEU A 312 19.20 21.59 17.00
C LEU A 312 17.73 21.88 16.63
N LEU A 313 16.91 20.85 16.49
CA LEU A 313 15.47 21.03 16.20
C LEU A 313 14.75 21.76 17.34
N ALA A 314 15.06 21.43 18.60
CA ALA A 314 14.45 22.09 19.75
C ALA A 314 14.85 23.58 19.84
N GLU A 315 16.12 23.89 19.61
CA GLU A 315 16.65 25.26 19.58
C GLU A 315 16.02 26.07 18.45
N THR A 316 15.98 25.52 17.24
CA THR A 316 15.41 26.18 16.06
C THR A 316 13.93 26.54 16.29
N ARG A 317 13.14 25.60 16.84
CA ARG A 317 11.73 25.84 17.15
C ARG A 317 11.56 26.96 18.18
N TYR A 318 12.39 26.97 19.22
CA TYR A 318 12.34 28.00 20.26
C TYR A 318 12.67 29.38 19.69
N GLU A 319 13.62 29.47 18.75
CA GLU A 319 13.96 30.72 18.08
C GLU A 319 12.86 31.24 17.16
N GLU A 320 12.15 30.36 16.45
CA GLU A 320 10.97 30.73 15.64
C GLU A 320 9.82 31.23 16.52
N GLU A 321 9.42 30.48 17.55
CA GLU A 321 8.34 30.89 18.48
C GLU A 321 8.66 32.24 19.16
N LYS A 322 9.94 32.48 19.48
CA LYS A 322 10.39 33.76 20.03
C LYS A 322 10.32 34.89 19.01
N ARG A 323 10.61 34.63 17.74
CA ARG A 323 10.56 35.62 16.66
C ARG A 323 9.12 36.04 16.39
N ASP A 324 8.21 35.09 16.26
CA ASP A 324 6.77 35.34 16.07
C ASP A 324 6.21 36.22 17.21
N TYR A 325 6.56 35.90 18.45
CA TYR A 325 6.17 36.70 19.61
C TYR A 325 6.70 38.14 19.57
N LEU A 326 7.92 38.35 19.05
CA LEU A 326 8.51 39.69 18.93
C LEU A 326 7.87 40.48 17.78
N ASP A 327 7.54 39.81 16.67
CA ASP A 327 6.86 40.42 15.53
C ASP A 327 5.42 40.83 15.90
N ASP A 328 4.68 39.99 16.63
CA ASP A 328 3.37 40.33 17.20
C ASP A 328 3.42 41.58 18.10
N ILE A 329 4.48 41.73 18.91
CA ILE A 329 4.68 42.92 19.74
C ILE A 329 4.97 44.14 18.88
N ALA A 330 5.79 44.01 17.84
CA ALA A 330 6.14 45.11 16.94
C ALA A 330 4.89 45.64 16.19
N ASP A 331 4.05 44.74 15.67
CA ASP A 331 2.80 45.10 14.99
C ASP A 331 1.82 45.84 15.93
N VAL A 332 1.75 45.43 17.20
CA VAL A 332 0.94 46.13 18.23
C VAL A 332 1.49 47.53 18.56
N LEU A 333 2.80 47.73 18.46
CA LEU A 333 3.44 49.01 18.72
C LEU A 333 3.36 49.97 17.51
N GLU A 334 3.37 49.46 16.28
CA GLU A 334 3.24 50.25 15.05
C GLU A 334 1.79 50.64 14.71
N SER A 335 0.81 49.93 15.28
CA SER A 335 -0.63 50.21 15.10
C SER A 335 -1.22 51.22 16.10
N ARG A 336 -0.38 51.84 16.94
CA ARG A 336 -0.72 52.96 17.85
C ARG A 336 -0.12 54.27 17.35
#